data_AF-A0A352V6A6-F1
#
_entry.id   AF-A0A352V6A6-F1
#
_cell.length_a   1.000
_cell.length_b   1.000
_cell.length_c   1.000
_cell.angle_alpha   90.00
_cell.angle_beta   90.00
_cell.angle_gamma   90.00
#
_symmetry.space_group_name_H-M   'P 1'
#
loop_
_entity.id
_entity.type
_entity.pdbx_description
1 polymer ?
#
loop_
_entity_poly.entity_id
_entity_poly.type
_entity_poly.pdbx_seq_one_letter_code
_entity_poly.pdbx_strand_id
1 'polypeptide(L)' 'MALTFASVSILNDLIMLYETETIIDTLKKYKVSCAIVNDIAAAFDSEEIKALNMITENDSIQSVGKPFHLESVKN' A
#
# COMPACT_ATOMS: atom_id res chain seq x y z
N MET A 1 1.74 22.25 -26.12
CA MET A 1 2.05 21.36 -24.99
C MET A 1 1.43 19.99 -25.28
N ALA A 2 1.98 19.25 -26.25
CA ALA A 2 1.39 18.03 -26.82
C ALA A 2 2.00 16.74 -26.25
N LEU A 3 2.63 16.84 -25.07
CA LEU A 3 3.29 15.74 -24.36
C LEU A 3 2.34 14.96 -23.45
N THR A 4 1.02 15.16 -23.53
CA THR A 4 0.14 14.85 -22.40
C THR A 4 -0.87 13.72 -22.60
N PHE A 5 -1.35 13.43 -23.82
CA PHE A 5 -2.37 12.37 -24.00
C PHE A 5 -1.78 11.05 -24.50
N ALA A 6 -0.94 11.08 -25.54
CA ALA A 6 -0.34 9.87 -26.10
C ALA A 6 0.60 9.16 -25.11
N SER A 7 1.39 9.92 -24.35
CA SER A 7 2.28 9.41 -23.31
C SER A 7 1.52 8.76 -22.14
N VAL A 8 0.39 9.34 -21.74
CA VAL A 8 -0.48 8.79 -20.69
C VAL A 8 -1.16 7.50 -21.14
N SER A 9 -1.63 7.44 -22.40
CA SER A 9 -2.21 6.22 -22.97
C SER A 9 -1.19 5.08 -23.04
N ILE A 10 0.04 5.35 -23.49
CA ILE A 10 1.11 4.35 -23.55
C ILE A 10 1.47 3.86 -22.15
N LEU A 11 1.53 4.75 -21.15
CA LEU A 11 1.77 4.36 -19.77
C LEU A 11 0.65 3.46 -19.25
N ASN A 12 -0.61 3.77 -19.55
CA ASN A 12 -1.76 2.95 -19.18
C ASN A 12 -1.68 1.55 -19.82
N ASP A 13 -1.37 1.48 -21.12
CA ASP A 13 -1.23 0.21 -21.83
C ASP A 13 -0.08 -0.62 -21.28
N LEU A 14 1.07 0.00 -20.97
CA LEU A 14 2.19 -0.68 -20.32
C LEU A 14 1.81 -1.22 -18.95
N ILE A 15 1.10 -0.44 -18.11
CA ILE A 15 0.63 -0.90 -16.80
C ILE A 15 -0.33 -2.09 -16.93
N MET A 16 -1.13 -2.15 -18.00
CA MET A 16 -2.06 -3.27 -18.23
C MET A 16 -1.38 -4.55 -18.74
N LEU A 17 -0.14 -4.49 -19.23
CA LEU A 17 0.57 -5.63 -19.81
C LEU A 17 1.41 -6.43 -18.80
N TYR A 18 1.73 -5.85 -17.65
CA TYR A 18 2.57 -6.49 -16.63
C TYR A 18 1.79 -6.79 -15.37
N GLU A 19 2.19 -7.84 -14.67
CA GLU A 19 1.67 -8.12 -13.33
C GLU A 19 2.02 -6.97 -12.37
N THR A 20 1.10 -6.68 -11.45
CA THR A 20 1.22 -5.56 -10.51
C THR A 20 2.54 -5.58 -9.71
N GLU A 21 3.00 -6.78 -9.31
CA GLU A 21 4.26 -6.96 -8.58
C GLU A 21 5.47 -6.52 -9.40
N THR A 22 5.53 -6.90 -10.69
CA THR A 22 6.62 -6.53 -11.61
C THR A 22 6.71 -5.01 -11.80
N ILE A 23 5.54 -4.35 -11.89
CA ILE A 23 5.46 -2.89 -12.02
C ILE A 23 6.00 -2.22 -10.76
N ILE A 24 5.58 -2.69 -9.59
CA ILE A 24 5.98 -2.11 -8.30
C ILE A 24 7.48 -2.24 -8.08
N ASP A 25 8.06 -3.41 -8.36
CA ASP A 25 9.49 -3.61 -8.20
C ASP A 25 10.29 -2.70 -9.14
N THR A 26 9.79 -2.51 -10.36
CA THR A 26 10.38 -1.58 -11.32
C THR A 26 10.29 -0.14 -10.81
N LEU A 27 9.12 0.31 -10.32
CA LEU A 27 8.93 1.67 -9.81
C LEU A 27 9.77 1.91 -8.55
N LYS A 28 9.84 0.94 -7.62
CA LYS A 28 10.72 0.97 -6.44
C LYS A 28 12.19 1.10 -6.83
N LYS A 29 12.65 0.35 -7.84
CA LYS A 29 14.03 0.44 -8.36
C LYS A 29 14.39 1.87 -8.81
N TYR A 30 13.45 2.56 -9.45
CA TYR A 30 13.63 3.95 -9.87
C TYR A 30 13.27 4.99 -8.81
N LYS A 31 12.96 4.56 -7.58
CA LYS A 31 12.51 5.43 -6.48
C LYS A 31 11.28 6.27 -6.85
N VAL A 32 10.43 5.75 -7.72
CA VAL A 32 9.12 6.33 -8.02
C VAL A 32 8.16 5.88 -6.93
N SER A 33 7.56 6.84 -6.21
CA SER A 33 6.57 6.54 -5.19
C SER A 33 5.35 5.87 -5.81
N CYS A 34 5.05 4.66 -5.36
CA CYS A 34 3.90 3.88 -5.79
C CYS A 34 3.37 3.04 -4.62
N ALA A 35 2.08 2.71 -4.65
CA ALA A 35 1.44 1.83 -3.68
C ALA A 35 0.35 0.99 -4.36
N ILE A 36 0.12 -0.22 -3.86
CA ILE A 36 -1.04 -1.03 -4.27
C ILE A 36 -2.28 -0.44 -3.61
N VAL A 37 -3.35 -0.31 -4.38
CA VAL A 37 -4.67 -0.02 -3.83
C VAL A 37 -5.26 -1.34 -3.35
N ASN A 38 -5.12 -1.60 -2.06
CA ASN A 38 -5.70 -2.78 -1.41
C ASN A 38 -7.16 -2.52 -1.05
N ASP A 39 -8.00 -3.56 -1.11
CA ASP A 39 -9.29 -3.54 -0.45
C ASP A 39 -9.12 -3.70 1.08
N ILE A 40 -10.24 -3.60 1.81
CA ILE A 40 -10.24 -3.67 3.27
C ILE A 40 -9.70 -5.02 3.76
N ALA A 41 -10.07 -6.14 3.13
CA ALA A 41 -9.64 -7.46 3.55
C ALA A 41 -8.13 -7.64 3.34
N ALA A 42 -7.63 -7.27 2.16
CA ALA A 42 -6.21 -7.29 1.84
C ALA A 42 -5.39 -6.35 2.74
N ALA A 43 -5.97 -5.20 3.14
CA ALA A 43 -5.33 -4.31 4.11
C ALA A 43 -5.27 -4.94 5.52
N PHE A 44 -6.34 -5.55 6.01
CA PHE A 44 -6.34 -6.27 7.29
C PHE A 44 -5.35 -7.44 7.30
N ASP A 45 -5.12 -8.07 6.15
CA ASP A 45 -4.18 -9.19 6.03
C ASP A 45 -2.71 -8.81 5.84
N SER A 46 -2.41 -7.53 5.56
CA SER A 46 -1.05 -7.04 5.37
C SER A 46 -0.16 -7.28 6.60
N GLU A 47 1.02 -7.86 6.36
CA GLU A 47 2.04 -8.09 7.39
C GLU A 47 2.48 -6.77 8.07
N GLU A 48 2.57 -5.68 7.32
CA GLU A 48 2.97 -4.37 7.84
C GLU A 48 1.90 -3.81 8.80
N ILE A 49 0.62 -3.92 8.41
CA ILE A 49 -0.52 -3.46 9.22
C ILE A 49 -0.65 -4.30 10.49
N LYS A 50 -0.41 -5.62 10.40
CA LYS A 50 -0.35 -6.53 11.56
C LYS A 50 0.83 -6.22 12.48
N ALA A 51 2.02 -6.00 11.92
CA ALA A 51 3.23 -5.68 12.68
C ALA A 51 3.13 -4.36 13.46
N LEU A 52 2.38 -3.41 12.92
CA LEU A 52 2.10 -2.13 13.56
C LEU A 52 0.96 -2.21 14.60
N ASN A 53 0.42 -3.41 14.90
CA ASN A 53 -0.73 -3.61 15.79
C ASN A 53 -1.92 -2.68 15.45
N MET A 54 -2.08 -2.35 14.16
CA MET A 54 -3.17 -1.49 13.71
C MET A 54 -4.52 -2.22 13.67
N ILE A 55 -4.50 -3.54 13.81
CA ILE A 55 -5.68 -4.40 13.85
C ILE A 55 -5.68 -5.14 15.18
N THR A 56 -6.80 -5.10 15.88
CA THR A 56 -7.03 -5.83 17.12
C THR A 56 -8.15 -6.83 16.93
N GLU A 57 -7.95 -8.05 17.44
CA GLU A 57 -8.95 -9.12 17.41
C GLU A 57 -9.46 -9.37 18.84
N ASN A 58 -10.78 -9.31 19.02
CA ASN A 58 -11.44 -9.64 20.27
C ASN A 58 -12.67 -10.50 19.97
N ASP A 59 -12.78 -11.67 20.62
CA ASP A 59 -13.88 -12.62 20.40
C ASP A 59 -14.14 -12.96 18.92
N SER A 60 -13.06 -13.17 18.14
CA SER A 60 -13.09 -13.40 16.67
C SER A 60 -13.61 -12.20 15.84
N ILE A 61 -13.74 -11.02 16.44
CA ILE A 61 -14.10 -9.77 15.75
C ILE A 61 -12.83 -8.94 15.55
N GLN A 62 -12.50 -8.67 14.29
CA GLN A 62 -11.41 -7.78 13.92
C GLN A 62 -11.87 -6.32 13.92
N SER A 63 -11.05 -5.44 14.47
CA SER A 63 -11.32 -4.01 14.61
C SER A 63 -10.04 -3.20 14.40
N VAL A 64 -10.19 -1.92 14.06
CA VAL A 64 -9.05 -1.00 13.93
C VAL A 64 -8.56 -0.63 15.33
N GLY A 65 -7.29 -0.92 15.61
CA GLY A 65 -6.60 -0.59 16.84
C GLY A 65 -6.32 0.90 17.00
N LYS A 66 -5.76 1.30 18.14
CA LYS A 66 -5.37 2.69 18.36
C LYS A 66 -4.18 3.03 17.45
N PRO A 67 -4.26 4.08 16.61
CA PRO A 67 -3.22 4.39 15.64
C PRO A 67 -1.94 5.00 16.25
N PHE A 68 -1.94 5.28 17.55
CA PHE A 68 -0.82 5.92 18.25
C PHE A 68 -0.26 5.02 19.34
N HIS A 69 1.04 4.78 19.30
CA HIS A 69 1.78 4.13 20.37
C HIS A 69 2.41 5.21 21.25
N LEU A 70 1.96 5.31 22.51
CA LEU A 70 2.55 6.21 23.49
C LEU A 70 3.67 5.45 24.21
N GLU A 71 4.92 5.83 23.97
CA GLU A 71 6.02 5.37 24.82
C GLU A 71 5.94 6.10 26.17
N SER A 72 5.99 5.35 27.27
CA SER A 72 6.12 5.94 28.60
C SER A 72 7.50 6.58 28.69
N VAL A 73 7.54 7.92 28.69
CA VAL A 73 8.73 8.66 29.05
C VAL A 73 8.97 8.39 30.53
N LYS A 74 9.94 7.52 30.83
CA LYS A 74 10.40 7.28 32.21
C LYS A 74 11.07 8.57 32.70
N ASN A 75 10.38 9.31 33.57
CA ASN A 75 10.98 10.34 34.40
C ASN A 75 11.62 9.71 35.65
#